data_AF-A0A8J6C5H0-F1
#
_entry.id   AF-A0A8J6C5H0-F1
#
_cell.length_a   1.000
_cell.length_b   1.000
_cell.length_c   1.000
_cell.angle_alpha   90.00
_cell.angle_beta   90.00
_cell.angle_gamma   90.00
#
_symmetry.space_group_name_H-M   'P 1'
#
loop_
_entity.id
_entity.type
_entity.pdbx_description
1 polymer ?
#
loop_
_entity_poly.entity_id
_entity_poly.type
_entity_poly.pdbx_seq_one_letter_code
_entity_poly.pdbx_strand_id
1 'polypeptide(L)'
;MTTAGQPRPAMEASSPLPAIASSSSIASIADTARADPSPRRARVSLRFDATAADLGELRGECVQRGQSREFLRETFDVRCKQLYPRDIILAQAPTRKGGVRTVGALRRSLRWCKEEARRIVHIDFVYVLRSHRGQGVGRKLLECAMLHGSKIKPVALVVAGSEANVSAVGLYESLGFCWVEGQRAHMVAPEAAVVRLAVSRGSLTYVALNADAIAVADETRDGVATPDAALARLELAREDDGRAASAAAPAPCPACSERA
;
A
#
# COMPACT_ATOMS: atom_id res chain seq x y z
N MET A 1 45.69 4.11 61.18
CA MET A 1 45.84 5.57 61.28
C MET A 1 47.03 5.98 60.42
N THR A 2 46.77 6.29 59.15
CA THR A 2 47.79 6.89 58.26
C THR A 2 47.08 7.73 57.20
N THR A 3 47.60 8.94 57.06
CA THR A 3 47.08 10.13 56.39
C THR A 3 47.62 10.28 54.97
N ALA A 4 47.03 11.27 54.26
CA ALA A 4 47.45 11.94 53.02
C ALA A 4 47.03 11.24 51.71
N GLY A 5 46.24 11.83 50.81
CA GLY A 5 45.92 13.25 50.58
C GLY A 5 46.76 13.78 49.41
N GLN A 6 46.18 13.75 48.20
CA GLN A 6 46.70 14.47 47.03
C GLN A 6 45.57 15.32 46.43
N PRO A 7 45.79 16.64 46.27
CA PRO A 7 44.98 17.47 45.39
C PRO A 7 45.71 17.71 44.05
N ARG A 8 44.94 17.77 42.97
CA ARG A 8 45.34 18.46 41.73
C ARG A 8 44.18 19.33 41.26
N PRO A 9 44.38 20.65 41.18
CA PRO A 9 43.49 21.54 40.43
C PRO A 9 44.13 21.91 39.09
N ALA A 10 43.32 22.01 38.04
CA ALA A 10 43.48 22.98 36.96
C ALA A 10 42.15 23.09 36.21
N MET A 11 41.51 24.23 36.39
CA MET A 11 40.38 24.71 35.60
C MET A 11 40.82 25.15 34.20
N GLU A 12 39.80 25.39 33.38
CA GLU A 12 39.71 26.29 32.21
C GLU A 12 39.82 25.59 30.86
N ALA A 13 38.68 25.36 30.20
CA ALA A 13 37.84 26.32 29.46
C ALA A 13 38.14 26.19 27.97
N SER A 14 37.26 25.49 27.26
CA SER A 14 37.11 25.64 25.82
C SER A 14 35.70 25.19 25.46
N SER A 15 34.84 26.18 25.23
CA SER A 15 33.52 25.98 24.64
C SER A 15 33.67 25.82 23.12
N PRO A 16 33.09 24.77 22.52
CA PRO A 16 32.67 24.84 21.13
C PRO A 16 31.14 24.92 21.01
N LEU A 17 30.76 25.81 20.09
CA LEU A 17 29.44 26.15 19.54
C LEU A 17 28.48 24.95 19.39
N PRO A 18 27.16 25.14 19.57
CA PRO A 18 26.17 24.12 19.25
C PRO A 18 26.11 23.90 17.73
N ALA A 19 26.49 22.70 17.31
CA ALA A 19 26.20 22.20 15.98
C ALA A 19 24.68 22.13 15.78
N ILE A 20 24.21 22.80 14.74
CA ILE A 20 22.84 22.72 14.23
C ILE A 20 22.67 21.32 13.64
N ALA A 21 22.21 20.38 14.46
CA ALA A 21 21.78 19.08 13.99
C ALA A 21 20.43 19.23 13.29
N SER A 22 20.47 19.30 11.97
CA SER A 22 19.33 19.05 11.09
C SER A 22 18.86 17.61 11.30
N SER A 23 17.94 17.41 12.24
CA SER A 23 17.13 16.20 12.34
C SER A 23 15.79 16.47 11.66
N SER A 24 15.71 16.14 10.38
CA SER A 24 14.44 15.91 9.70
C SER A 24 13.76 14.71 10.35
N SER A 25 13.07 14.99 11.46
CA SER A 25 12.14 14.08 12.11
C SER A 25 10.99 13.83 11.13
N ILE A 26 11.05 12.71 10.43
CA ILE A 26 9.89 12.17 9.72
C ILE A 26 8.85 11.92 10.79
N ALA A 27 7.85 12.79 10.81
CA ALA A 27 6.68 12.69 11.65
C ALA A 27 6.11 11.27 11.58
N SER A 28 6.20 10.57 12.72
CA SER A 28 5.31 9.46 13.02
C SER A 28 3.90 10.01 12.97
N ILE A 29 3.16 9.69 11.90
CA ILE A 29 1.72 9.91 11.83
C ILE A 29 1.09 8.89 12.77
N ALA A 30 1.17 9.17 14.06
CA ALA A 30 0.39 8.53 15.10
C ALA A 30 -0.98 9.20 15.10
N ASP A 31 -1.88 8.64 14.30
CA ASP A 31 -3.32 8.93 14.31
C ASP A 31 -3.85 8.68 15.73
N THR A 32 -3.88 9.73 16.55
CA THR A 32 -4.41 9.67 17.92
C THR A 32 -5.92 9.87 17.84
N ALA A 33 -6.61 8.81 17.40
CA ALA A 33 -8.07 8.78 17.37
C ALA A 33 -8.62 8.81 18.80
N ARG A 34 -9.37 9.88 19.12
CA ARG A 34 -10.20 10.03 20.33
C ARG A 34 -11.02 8.75 20.54
N ALA A 35 -10.97 8.23 21.77
CA ALA A 35 -11.59 6.97 22.10
C ALA A 35 -13.10 7.12 22.34
N ASP A 36 -13.88 6.81 21.31
CA ASP A 36 -15.32 6.56 21.44
C ASP A 36 -15.53 5.12 21.96
N PRO A 37 -16.16 4.91 23.14
CA PRO A 37 -16.37 3.60 23.75
C PRO A 37 -17.61 2.88 23.19
N SER A 38 -17.84 2.96 21.88
CA SER A 38 -18.90 2.21 21.23
C SER A 38 -18.48 0.74 21.06
N PRO A 39 -19.31 -0.25 21.46
CA PRO A 39 -18.92 -1.64 21.45
C PRO A 39 -18.82 -2.18 20.02
N ARG A 40 -17.71 -2.88 19.73
CA ARG A 40 -17.55 -3.93 18.68
C ARG A 40 -17.07 -3.56 17.27
N ARG A 41 -16.38 -2.42 17.05
CA ARG A 41 -15.40 -2.38 15.93
C ARG A 41 -14.03 -2.67 16.48
N ALA A 42 -13.50 -3.87 16.20
CA ALA A 42 -12.12 -4.20 16.56
C ALA A 42 -11.21 -3.11 15.96
N ARG A 43 -10.48 -2.42 16.82
CA ARG A 43 -9.47 -1.45 16.39
C ARG A 43 -8.35 -2.23 15.72
N VAL A 44 -8.39 -2.28 14.39
CA VAL A 44 -7.34 -2.91 13.60
C VAL A 44 -6.33 -1.86 13.18
N SER A 45 -5.06 -2.10 13.49
CA SER A 45 -3.92 -1.33 12.99
C SER A 45 -3.33 -2.01 11.75
N LEU A 46 -2.73 -1.21 10.86
CA LEU A 46 -2.05 -1.71 9.67
C LEU A 46 -0.54 -1.52 9.80
N ARG A 47 0.23 -2.50 9.31
CA ARG A 47 1.69 -2.51 9.31
C ARG A 47 2.26 -2.99 7.98
N PHE A 48 3.49 -2.60 7.67
CA PHE A 48 4.17 -2.92 6.40
C PHE A 48 5.44 -3.76 6.61
N ASP A 49 5.92 -3.88 7.84
CA ASP A 49 7.13 -4.56 8.22
C ASP A 49 6.86 -6.04 8.58
N ALA A 50 6.25 -6.77 7.64
CA ALA A 50 5.84 -8.14 7.87
C ALA A 50 7.02 -9.11 8.03
N THR A 51 7.07 -9.80 9.17
CA THR A 51 8.04 -10.89 9.43
C THR A 51 7.42 -12.27 9.18
N ALA A 52 8.26 -13.30 9.04
CA ALA A 52 7.79 -14.68 8.91
C ALA A 52 6.97 -15.14 10.14
N ALA A 53 7.31 -14.64 11.34
CA ALA A 53 6.58 -14.95 12.56
C ALA A 53 5.16 -14.36 12.55
N ASP A 54 4.98 -13.13 12.04
CA ASP A 54 3.67 -12.48 11.95
C ASP A 54 2.70 -13.20 11.01
N LEU A 55 3.25 -13.91 10.01
CA LEU A 55 2.51 -14.60 8.96
C LEU A 55 2.21 -16.07 9.31
N GLY A 56 2.80 -16.60 10.38
CA GLY A 56 2.72 -18.03 10.71
C GLY A 56 1.29 -18.55 10.85
N GLU A 57 0.41 -17.77 11.47
CA GLU A 57 -0.99 -18.14 11.64
C GLU A 57 -1.76 -18.15 10.32
N LEU A 58 -1.60 -17.11 9.50
CA LEU A 58 -2.25 -17.02 8.20
C LEU A 58 -1.75 -18.13 7.26
N ARG A 59 -0.46 -18.45 7.32
CA ARG A 59 0.14 -19.58 6.60
C ARG A 59 -0.50 -20.89 7.02
N GLY A 60 -0.68 -21.12 8.32
CA GLY A 60 -1.35 -22.31 8.86
C GLY A 60 -2.78 -22.47 8.35
N GLU A 61 -3.55 -21.37 8.33
CA GLU A 61 -4.91 -21.33 7.77
C GLU A 61 -4.94 -21.64 6.26
N CYS A 62 -3.97 -21.13 5.49
CA CYS A 62 -3.85 -21.45 4.07
C CYS A 62 -3.50 -22.92 3.83
N VAL A 63 -2.61 -23.51 4.65
CA VAL A 63 -2.30 -24.95 4.62
C VAL A 63 -3.54 -25.79 4.90
N GLN A 64 -4.33 -25.44 5.93
CA GLN A 64 -5.57 -26.15 6.26
C GLN A 64 -6.62 -26.09 5.13
N ARG A 65 -6.56 -25.06 4.28
CA ARG A 65 -7.41 -24.91 3.09
C ARG A 65 -6.87 -25.65 1.85
N GLY A 66 -5.79 -26.42 1.99
CA GLY A 66 -5.21 -27.20 0.89
C GLY A 66 -4.44 -26.37 -0.13
N GLN A 67 -3.94 -25.17 0.24
CA GLN A 67 -3.09 -24.40 -0.67
C GLN A 67 -1.74 -25.08 -0.90
N SER A 68 -1.22 -25.00 -2.12
CA SER A 68 0.04 -25.66 -2.49
C SER A 68 1.25 -25.03 -1.79
N ARG A 69 2.33 -25.80 -1.65
CA ARG A 69 3.58 -25.31 -1.07
C ARG A 69 4.18 -24.18 -1.90
N GLU A 70 4.07 -24.29 -3.22
CA GLU A 70 4.50 -23.29 -4.18
C GLU A 70 3.76 -21.97 -3.97
N PHE A 71 2.44 -22.02 -3.83
CA PHE A 71 1.61 -20.85 -3.54
C PHE A 71 2.03 -20.16 -2.23
N LEU A 72 2.24 -20.94 -1.16
CA LEU A 72 2.66 -20.41 0.14
C LEU A 72 4.04 -19.76 0.05
N ARG A 73 4.98 -20.40 -0.64
CA ARG A 73 6.33 -19.87 -0.85
C ARG A 73 6.28 -18.57 -1.65
N GLU A 74 5.55 -18.56 -2.76
CA GLU A 74 5.42 -17.37 -3.59
C GLU A 74 4.75 -16.24 -2.83
N THR A 75 3.72 -16.52 -2.03
CA THR A 75 2.95 -15.49 -1.32
C THR A 75 3.68 -14.93 -0.10
N PHE A 76 4.28 -15.78 0.73
CA PHE A 76 4.80 -15.35 2.04
C PHE A 76 6.33 -15.22 2.08
N ASP A 77 7.04 -16.04 1.29
CA ASP A 77 8.50 -16.13 1.36
C ASP A 77 9.17 -15.27 0.26
N VAL A 78 8.57 -15.13 -0.93
CA VAL A 78 9.11 -14.33 -2.03
C VAL A 78 8.66 -12.87 -1.93
N ARG A 79 9.60 -11.99 -1.57
CA ARG A 79 9.38 -10.54 -1.45
C ARG A 79 9.57 -9.81 -2.77
N CYS A 80 8.74 -8.79 -3.01
CA CYS A 80 8.87 -7.94 -4.20
C CYS A 80 10.02 -6.94 -4.01
N LYS A 81 11.12 -7.10 -4.74
CA LYS A 81 12.33 -6.24 -4.63
C LYS A 81 12.03 -4.74 -4.75
N GLN A 82 11.03 -4.36 -5.54
CA GLN A 82 10.69 -2.95 -5.80
C GLN A 82 9.80 -2.32 -4.73
N LEU A 83 9.00 -3.14 -4.03
CA LEU A 83 8.06 -2.66 -3.03
C LEU A 83 8.52 -2.97 -1.61
N TYR A 84 9.50 -3.86 -1.41
CA TYR A 84 10.01 -4.24 -0.10
C TYR A 84 10.45 -3.02 0.71
N PRO A 85 10.05 -2.91 2.00
CA PRO A 85 9.26 -3.89 2.78
C PRO A 85 7.73 -3.80 2.61
N ARG A 86 7.22 -2.81 1.87
CA ARG A 86 5.79 -2.43 1.73
C ARG A 86 4.98 -3.34 0.78
N ASP A 87 5.54 -4.46 0.36
CA ASP A 87 4.91 -5.44 -0.51
C ASP A 87 3.88 -6.31 0.22
N ILE A 88 4.04 -6.48 1.53
CA ILE A 88 3.06 -7.17 2.39
C ILE A 88 2.54 -6.20 3.46
N ILE A 89 1.22 -6.07 3.51
CA ILE A 89 0.50 -5.25 4.49
C ILE A 89 -0.19 -6.19 5.47
N LEU A 90 0.07 -6.02 6.76
CA LEU A 90 -0.56 -6.78 7.83
C LEU A 90 -1.67 -5.97 8.48
N ALA A 91 -2.76 -6.64 8.80
CA ALA A 91 -3.79 -6.15 9.69
C ALA A 91 -3.63 -6.81 11.06
N GLN A 92 -3.44 -6.02 12.11
CA GLN A 92 -3.28 -6.49 13.48
C GLN A 92 -4.45 -6.05 14.36
N ALA A 93 -4.94 -6.93 15.22
CA ALA A 93 -5.98 -6.63 16.20
C ALA A 93 -5.47 -6.89 17.62
N PRO A 94 -5.90 -6.09 18.62
CA PRO A 94 -5.58 -6.35 20.01
C PRO A 94 -6.23 -7.65 20.48
N THR A 95 -5.52 -8.37 21.34
CA THR A 95 -5.99 -9.60 21.97
C THR A 95 -6.45 -9.33 23.41
N ARG A 96 -7.31 -10.20 23.95
CA ARG A 96 -7.77 -10.09 25.34
C ARG A 96 -6.63 -10.18 26.37
N LYS A 97 -5.50 -10.77 26.00
CA LYS A 97 -4.34 -10.98 26.87
C LYS A 97 -3.31 -9.84 26.79
N GLY A 98 -3.63 -8.71 26.16
CA GLY A 98 -2.75 -7.53 26.12
C GLY A 98 -1.68 -7.54 25.03
N GLY A 99 -1.72 -8.48 24.08
CA GLY A 99 -0.86 -8.48 22.88
C GLY A 99 -1.60 -8.11 21.59
N VAL A 100 -0.90 -8.11 20.47
CA VAL A 100 -1.48 -7.97 19.12
C VAL A 100 -1.42 -9.30 18.37
N ARG A 101 -2.40 -9.54 17.50
CA ARG A 101 -2.48 -10.72 16.65
C ARG A 101 -2.69 -10.29 15.20
N THR A 102 -2.00 -10.93 14.27
CA THR A 102 -2.24 -10.74 12.84
C THR A 102 -3.58 -11.37 12.46
N VAL A 103 -4.51 -10.56 11.97
CA VAL A 103 -5.87 -10.98 11.59
C VAL A 103 -6.12 -10.97 10.09
N GLY A 104 -5.20 -10.40 9.32
CA GLY A 104 -5.23 -10.43 7.87
C GLY A 104 -3.92 -9.98 7.27
N ALA A 105 -3.73 -10.31 6.00
CA ALA A 105 -2.61 -9.86 5.20
C ALA A 105 -3.04 -9.58 3.77
N LEU A 106 -2.35 -8.64 3.15
CA LEU A 106 -2.46 -8.34 1.73
C LEU A 106 -1.05 -8.30 1.14
N ARG A 107 -0.86 -8.99 0.02
CA ARG A 107 0.36 -8.92 -0.78
C ARG A 107 0.09 -8.19 -2.08
N ARG A 108 1.05 -7.35 -2.47
CA ARG A 108 1.05 -6.67 -3.76
C ARG A 108 2.44 -6.70 -4.40
N SER A 109 2.45 -6.72 -5.72
CA SER A 109 3.63 -6.61 -6.56
C SER A 109 3.47 -5.43 -7.52
N LEU A 110 4.61 -4.94 -8.02
CA LEU A 110 4.61 -3.97 -9.10
C LEU A 110 4.92 -4.72 -10.40
N ARG A 111 4.03 -4.62 -11.38
CA ARG A 111 4.17 -5.28 -12.69
C ARG A 111 4.20 -4.25 -13.80
N TRP A 112 4.92 -4.54 -14.87
CA TRP A 112 4.90 -3.73 -16.09
C TRP A 112 3.77 -4.22 -16.99
N CYS A 113 2.83 -3.35 -17.32
CA CYS A 113 1.81 -3.62 -18.32
C CYS A 113 2.33 -3.15 -19.68
N LYS A 114 2.38 -4.07 -20.66
CA LYS A 114 2.84 -3.76 -22.02
C LYS A 114 1.85 -2.89 -22.77
N GLU A 115 0.56 -3.17 -22.63
CA GLU A 115 -0.53 -2.48 -23.34
C GLU A 115 -0.56 -0.99 -23.03
N GLU A 116 -0.40 -0.64 -21.75
CA GLU A 116 -0.45 0.75 -21.28
C GLU A 116 0.93 1.38 -21.10
N ALA A 117 2.01 0.64 -21.46
CA ALA A 117 3.41 1.04 -21.26
C ALA A 117 3.71 1.65 -19.87
N ARG A 118 3.04 1.15 -18.82
CA ARG A 118 3.13 1.70 -17.46
C ARG A 118 3.22 0.63 -16.39
N ARG A 119 3.64 1.04 -15.19
CA ARG A 119 3.72 0.16 -14.01
C ARG A 119 2.38 0.12 -13.29
N ILE A 120 1.79 -1.05 -13.17
CA ILE A 120 0.54 -1.33 -12.46
C ILE A 120 0.85 -2.01 -11.12
N VAL A 121 0.12 -1.64 -10.08
CA VAL A 121 0.17 -2.36 -8.79
C VAL A 121 -0.76 -3.57 -8.90
N HIS A 122 -0.22 -4.76 -8.76
CA HIS A 122 -0.99 -5.99 -8.80
C HIS A 122 -1.21 -6.52 -7.38
N ILE A 123 -2.47 -6.79 -7.00
CA ILE A 123 -2.80 -7.43 -5.72
C ILE A 123 -2.77 -8.93 -5.94
N ASP A 124 -1.72 -9.58 -5.43
CA ASP A 124 -1.51 -11.02 -5.62
C ASP A 124 -2.28 -11.86 -4.61
N PHE A 125 -2.47 -11.33 -3.40
CA PHE A 125 -3.11 -12.07 -2.31
C PHE A 125 -3.79 -11.13 -1.33
N VAL A 126 -4.99 -11.51 -0.88
CA VAL A 126 -5.68 -10.86 0.22
C VAL A 126 -6.37 -11.92 1.06
N TYR A 127 -6.15 -11.88 2.38
CA TYR A 127 -6.78 -12.81 3.30
C TYR A 127 -7.10 -12.16 4.63
N VAL A 128 -8.27 -12.49 5.16
CA VAL A 128 -8.73 -12.09 6.48
C VAL A 128 -9.23 -13.33 7.21
N LEU A 129 -8.78 -13.51 8.45
CA LEU A 129 -9.23 -14.56 9.35
C LEU A 129 -10.75 -14.55 9.46
N ARG A 130 -11.36 -15.75 9.48
CA ARG A 130 -12.82 -15.91 9.53
C ARG A 130 -13.46 -15.12 10.67
N SER A 131 -12.81 -15.09 11.84
CA SER A 131 -13.24 -14.37 13.04
C SER A 131 -13.32 -12.84 12.89
N HIS A 132 -12.65 -12.28 11.88
CA HIS A 132 -12.57 -10.83 11.64
C HIS A 132 -13.20 -10.40 10.30
N ARG A 133 -13.88 -11.32 9.61
CA ARG A 133 -14.68 -11.00 8.42
C ARG A 133 -15.92 -10.20 8.80
N GLY A 134 -16.44 -9.40 7.87
CA GLY A 134 -17.57 -8.50 8.11
C GLY A 134 -17.23 -7.24 8.93
N GLN A 135 -16.01 -7.11 9.45
CA GLN A 135 -15.58 -5.96 10.25
C GLN A 135 -14.87 -4.87 9.42
N GLY A 136 -14.90 -4.97 8.08
CA GLY A 136 -14.26 -4.03 7.18
C GLY A 136 -12.73 -4.12 7.10
N VAL A 137 -12.11 -5.17 7.66
CA VAL A 137 -10.64 -5.35 7.64
C VAL A 137 -10.10 -5.48 6.21
N GLY A 138 -10.76 -6.27 5.37
CA GLY A 138 -10.37 -6.44 3.97
C GLY A 138 -10.42 -5.12 3.18
N ARG A 139 -11.48 -4.32 3.41
CA ARG A 139 -11.60 -2.97 2.84
C ARG A 139 -10.42 -2.10 3.25
N LYS A 140 -10.11 -2.02 4.54
CA LYS A 140 -8.98 -1.21 5.05
C LYS A 140 -7.64 -1.64 4.44
N LEU A 141 -7.42 -2.96 4.30
CA LEU A 141 -6.20 -3.48 3.66
C LEU A 141 -6.10 -3.04 2.20
N LEU A 142 -7.19 -3.15 1.43
CA LEU A 142 -7.23 -2.76 0.02
C LEU A 142 -7.05 -1.25 -0.15
N GLU A 143 -7.75 -0.45 0.64
CA GLU A 143 -7.63 1.02 0.59
C GLU A 143 -6.20 1.44 0.90
N CYS A 144 -5.60 0.86 1.94
CA CYS A 144 -4.21 1.08 2.25
C CYS A 144 -3.29 0.63 1.10
N ALA A 145 -3.55 -0.51 0.48
CA ALA A 145 -2.77 -1.01 -0.65
C ALA A 145 -2.87 -0.11 -1.90
N MET A 146 -4.01 0.53 -2.14
CA MET A 146 -4.20 1.44 -3.28
C MET A 146 -3.55 2.80 -3.01
N LEU A 147 -3.69 3.30 -1.78
CA LEU A 147 -3.20 4.63 -1.39
C LEU A 147 -1.74 4.64 -0.95
N HIS A 148 -1.13 3.49 -0.65
CA HIS A 148 0.24 3.46 -0.18
C HIS A 148 1.24 3.44 -1.35
N GLY A 149 1.70 4.62 -1.75
CA GLY A 149 2.74 4.83 -2.76
C GLY A 149 2.99 6.32 -2.97
N SER A 150 4.12 6.68 -3.55
CA SER A 150 4.43 8.08 -3.86
C SER A 150 3.71 8.59 -5.13
N LYS A 151 3.32 7.67 -6.02
CA LYS A 151 2.66 7.98 -7.30
C LYS A 151 1.38 7.18 -7.43
N ILE A 152 0.35 7.82 -7.99
CA ILE A 152 -0.91 7.17 -8.36
C ILE A 152 -0.62 6.19 -9.50
N LYS A 153 -1.12 4.97 -9.33
CA LYS A 153 -0.99 3.90 -10.32
C LYS A 153 -2.31 3.17 -10.41
N PRO A 154 -2.63 2.58 -11.58
CA PRO A 154 -3.73 1.65 -11.67
C PRO A 154 -3.44 0.47 -10.74
N VAL A 155 -4.52 -0.11 -10.22
CA VAL A 155 -4.43 -1.28 -9.35
C VAL A 155 -5.20 -2.42 -9.98
N ALA A 156 -4.54 -3.54 -10.23
CA ALA A 156 -5.15 -4.73 -10.82
C ALA A 156 -5.21 -5.87 -9.80
N LEU A 157 -6.20 -6.73 -9.91
CA LEU A 157 -6.31 -7.96 -9.12
C LEU A 157 -6.95 -9.08 -9.95
N VAL A 158 -6.67 -10.32 -9.54
CA VAL A 158 -7.30 -11.52 -10.08
C VAL A 158 -8.27 -12.09 -9.06
N VAL A 159 -9.54 -12.22 -9.43
CA VAL A 159 -10.59 -12.80 -8.61
C VAL A 159 -10.56 -14.32 -8.75
N ALA A 160 -10.22 -15.00 -7.67
CA ALA A 160 -10.33 -16.46 -7.61
C ALA A 160 -11.81 -16.88 -7.70
N GLY A 161 -12.17 -17.63 -8.74
CA GLY A 161 -13.51 -18.20 -8.96
C GLY A 161 -14.51 -17.31 -9.71
N SER A 162 -14.01 -16.31 -10.46
CA SER A 162 -14.70 -15.31 -11.30
C SER A 162 -16.00 -14.72 -10.71
N GLU A 163 -17.11 -15.46 -10.72
CA GLU A 163 -18.43 -14.95 -10.37
C GLU A 163 -18.99 -15.53 -9.05
N ALA A 164 -18.45 -16.66 -8.59
CA ALA A 164 -18.98 -17.34 -7.41
C ALA A 164 -18.64 -16.64 -6.08
N ASN A 165 -17.66 -15.73 -6.08
CA ASN A 165 -17.23 -15.00 -4.89
C ASN A 165 -17.89 -13.63 -4.77
N VAL A 166 -19.24 -13.62 -4.79
CA VAL A 166 -20.08 -12.42 -4.78
C VAL A 166 -19.67 -11.42 -3.69
N SER A 167 -19.29 -11.91 -2.50
CA SER A 167 -18.86 -11.05 -1.40
C SER A 167 -17.54 -10.32 -1.67
N ALA A 168 -16.60 -10.93 -2.38
CA ALA A 168 -15.34 -10.27 -2.72
C ALA A 168 -15.53 -9.30 -3.89
N VAL A 169 -16.30 -9.70 -4.90
CA VAL A 169 -16.62 -8.85 -6.07
C VAL A 169 -17.29 -7.56 -5.63
N GLY A 170 -18.35 -7.62 -4.81
CA GLY A 170 -19.02 -6.42 -4.32
C GLY A 170 -18.12 -5.52 -3.46
N LEU A 171 -17.13 -6.09 -2.75
CA LEU A 171 -16.11 -5.31 -2.07
C LEU A 171 -15.21 -4.57 -3.07
N TYR A 172 -14.72 -5.25 -4.09
CA TYR A 172 -13.85 -4.66 -5.12
C TYR A 172 -14.60 -3.58 -5.92
N GLU A 173 -15.82 -3.84 -6.38
CA GLU A 173 -16.65 -2.86 -7.09
C GLU A 173 -16.90 -1.61 -6.25
N SER A 174 -17.16 -1.76 -4.94
CA SER A 174 -17.33 -0.61 -4.04
C SER A 174 -16.07 0.23 -3.82
N LEU A 175 -14.90 -0.26 -4.22
CA LEU A 175 -13.63 0.47 -4.22
C LEU A 175 -13.30 1.06 -5.61
N GLY A 176 -14.19 0.87 -6.59
CA GLY A 176 -14.05 1.37 -7.95
C GLY A 176 -13.26 0.44 -8.88
N PHE A 177 -13.12 -0.84 -8.53
CA PHE A 177 -12.64 -1.85 -9.47
C PHE A 177 -13.75 -2.19 -10.48
N CYS A 178 -13.37 -2.33 -11.75
CA CYS A 178 -14.24 -2.80 -12.82
C CYS A 178 -13.64 -4.02 -13.52
N TRP A 179 -14.48 -4.81 -14.16
CA TRP A 179 -14.05 -5.96 -14.96
C TRP A 179 -13.32 -5.49 -16.22
N VAL A 180 -12.27 -6.21 -16.61
CA VAL A 180 -11.58 -6.00 -17.89
C VAL A 180 -12.33 -6.77 -18.98
N GLU A 181 -12.66 -6.11 -20.08
CA GLU A 181 -13.36 -6.75 -21.20
C GLU A 181 -12.57 -7.97 -21.72
N GLY A 182 -13.28 -9.07 -21.96
CA GLY A 182 -12.67 -10.32 -22.41
C GLY A 182 -11.96 -11.14 -21.32
N GLN A 183 -11.81 -10.63 -20.08
CA GLN A 183 -11.16 -11.34 -18.99
C GLN A 183 -12.13 -11.62 -17.82
N ARG A 184 -12.52 -12.88 -17.65
CA ARG A 184 -13.51 -13.30 -16.64
C ARG A 184 -13.03 -13.21 -15.18
N ALA A 185 -11.73 -13.10 -14.95
CA ALA A 185 -11.15 -13.15 -13.60
C ALA A 185 -10.37 -11.87 -13.24
N HIS A 186 -10.28 -10.89 -14.14
CA HIS A 186 -9.44 -9.72 -13.92
C HIS A 186 -10.28 -8.48 -13.66
N MET A 187 -9.95 -7.80 -12.57
CA MET A 187 -10.53 -6.51 -12.24
C MET A 187 -9.43 -5.46 -12.11
N VAL A 188 -9.71 -4.26 -12.57
CA VAL A 188 -8.79 -3.12 -12.53
C VAL A 188 -9.51 -1.93 -11.91
N ALA A 189 -8.85 -1.26 -10.97
CA ALA A 189 -9.20 0.07 -10.52
C ALA A 189 -8.36 1.09 -11.32
N PRO A 190 -8.98 1.89 -12.19
CA PRO A 190 -8.28 2.91 -12.95
C PRO A 190 -7.73 3.99 -12.01
N GLU A 191 -6.75 4.78 -12.49
CA GLU A 191 -6.15 5.87 -11.71
C GLU A 191 -7.20 6.82 -11.12
N ALA A 192 -8.23 7.17 -11.90
CA ALA A 192 -9.34 8.01 -11.45
C ALA A 192 -10.10 7.41 -10.25
N ALA A 193 -10.26 6.09 -10.19
CA ALA A 193 -10.90 5.43 -9.04
C ALA A 193 -10.03 5.54 -7.78
N VAL A 194 -8.71 5.37 -7.93
CA VAL A 194 -7.74 5.51 -6.83
C VAL A 194 -7.72 6.96 -6.32
N VAL A 195 -7.77 7.94 -7.21
CA VAL A 195 -7.86 9.37 -6.87
C VAL A 195 -9.13 9.64 -6.04
N ARG A 196 -10.30 9.23 -6.52
CA ARG A 196 -11.57 9.41 -5.80
C ARG A 196 -11.52 8.79 -4.41
N LEU A 197 -10.93 7.60 -4.31
CA LEU A 197 -10.73 6.94 -3.03
C LEU A 197 -9.83 7.78 -2.11
N ALA A 198 -8.72 8.31 -2.60
CA ALA A 198 -7.80 9.14 -1.83
C ALA A 198 -8.48 10.42 -1.27
N VAL A 199 -9.24 11.10 -2.13
CA VAL A 199 -10.02 12.29 -1.77
C VAL A 199 -11.07 11.95 -0.71
N SER A 200 -11.83 10.87 -0.90
CA SER A 200 -12.85 10.43 0.06
C SER A 200 -12.30 10.09 1.45
N ARG A 201 -11.01 9.72 1.51
CA ARG A 201 -10.30 9.38 2.75
C ARG A 201 -9.58 10.55 3.38
N GLY A 202 -9.68 11.75 2.81
CA GLY A 202 -9.01 12.94 3.32
C GLY A 202 -7.49 12.79 3.32
N SER A 203 -6.93 11.98 2.42
CA SER A 203 -5.48 11.78 2.32
C SER A 203 -4.84 12.98 1.65
N LEU A 204 -4.75 14.11 2.37
CA LEU A 204 -4.29 15.40 1.86
C LEU A 204 -2.86 15.35 1.34
N THR A 205 -1.99 14.53 1.94
CA THR A 205 -0.63 14.29 1.45
C THR A 205 -0.62 13.58 0.10
N TYR A 206 -1.58 12.70 -0.15
CA TYR A 206 -1.75 12.01 -1.44
C TYR A 206 -2.34 12.95 -2.50
N VAL A 207 -3.25 13.83 -2.09
CA VAL A 207 -3.87 14.86 -2.92
C VAL A 207 -2.84 15.92 -3.35
N ALA A 208 -2.03 16.42 -2.42
CA ALA A 208 -1.03 17.46 -2.68
C ALA A 208 0.10 16.99 -3.61
N LEU A 209 0.50 15.71 -3.54
CA LEU A 209 1.53 15.14 -4.42
C LEU A 209 1.05 14.91 -5.86
N ASN A 210 -0.25 14.99 -6.12
CA ASN A 210 -0.85 14.67 -7.41
C ASN A 210 -1.96 15.68 -7.78
N ALA A 211 -1.81 16.94 -7.38
CA ALA A 211 -2.82 17.99 -7.56
C ALA A 211 -3.31 18.09 -9.02
N ASP A 212 -2.40 17.89 -9.98
CA ASP A 212 -2.72 17.92 -11.42
C ASP A 212 -3.66 16.79 -11.85
N ALA A 213 -3.53 15.60 -11.27
CA ALA A 213 -4.42 14.45 -11.56
C ALA A 213 -5.81 14.61 -10.92
N ILE A 214 -5.94 15.50 -9.93
CA ILE A 214 -7.18 15.70 -9.16
C ILE A 214 -8.04 16.79 -9.78
N ALA A 215 -7.42 17.84 -10.33
CA ALA A 215 -8.12 18.83 -11.15
C ALA A 215 -8.94 18.15 -12.27
N VAL A 216 -8.38 17.10 -12.87
CA VAL A 216 -9.04 16.31 -13.92
C VAL A 216 -10.17 15.41 -13.39
N ALA A 217 -10.08 14.95 -12.14
CA ALA A 217 -11.11 14.13 -11.49
C ALA A 217 -12.30 14.96 -10.96
N ASP A 218 -12.10 16.23 -10.63
CA ASP A 218 -13.16 17.14 -10.18
C ASP A 218 -14.01 17.64 -11.37
N GLU A 219 -13.39 17.90 -12.53
CA GLU A 219 -14.10 18.24 -13.77
C GLU A 219 -15.06 17.13 -14.25
N THR A 220 -14.76 15.87 -13.93
CA THR A 220 -15.65 14.72 -14.23
C THR A 220 -16.80 14.56 -13.23
N ARG A 221 -16.70 15.18 -12.04
CA ARG A 221 -17.75 15.16 -11.01
C ARG A 221 -18.84 16.19 -11.26
N ASP A 222 -18.49 17.36 -11.80
CA ASP A 222 -19.44 18.44 -12.09
C ASP A 222 -20.21 18.24 -13.41
N GLY A 223 -20.03 17.09 -14.07
CA GLY A 223 -20.72 16.78 -15.34
C GLY A 223 -20.27 17.65 -16.53
N VAL A 224 -19.18 18.42 -16.35
CA VAL A 224 -18.68 19.36 -17.36
C VAL A 224 -17.80 18.65 -18.40
N ALA A 225 -17.18 17.52 -18.05
CA ALA A 225 -16.36 16.73 -18.96
C ALA A 225 -16.74 15.24 -18.95
N THR A 226 -16.82 14.64 -20.14
CA THR A 226 -16.91 13.18 -20.29
C THR A 226 -15.61 12.53 -19.77
N PRO A 227 -15.66 11.32 -19.19
CA PRO A 227 -14.48 10.60 -18.71
C PRO A 227 -13.34 10.52 -19.74
N ASP A 228 -13.68 10.42 -21.03
CA ASP A 228 -12.72 10.39 -22.14
C ASP A 228 -12.00 11.73 -22.36
N ALA A 229 -12.70 12.86 -22.19
CA ALA A 229 -12.10 14.19 -22.31
C ALA A 229 -11.13 14.50 -21.16
N ALA A 230 -11.46 14.02 -19.96
CA ALA A 230 -10.59 14.11 -18.79
C ALA A 230 -9.33 13.25 -18.96
N LEU A 231 -9.48 12.02 -19.47
CA LEU A 231 -8.35 11.13 -19.77
C LEU A 231 -7.42 11.74 -20.83
N ALA A 232 -7.97 12.28 -21.93
CA ALA A 232 -7.20 12.91 -23.01
C ALA A 232 -6.37 14.12 -22.53
N ARG A 233 -6.86 14.89 -21.55
CA ARG A 233 -6.09 16.01 -20.96
C ARG A 233 -4.97 15.53 -20.04
N LEU A 234 -5.21 14.46 -19.29
CA LEU A 234 -4.19 13.80 -18.47
C LEU A 234 -3.06 13.22 -19.34
N GLU A 235 -3.41 12.72 -20.54
CA GLU A 235 -2.44 12.27 -21.53
C GLU A 235 -1.67 13.45 -22.15
N LEU A 236 -2.34 14.54 -22.55
CA LEU A 236 -1.70 15.74 -23.09
C LEU A 236 -0.71 16.38 -22.10
N ALA A 237 -1.11 16.51 -20.82
CA ALA A 237 -0.25 17.07 -19.78
C ALA A 237 1.00 16.20 -19.52
N ARG A 238 0.90 14.89 -19.78
CA ARG A 238 2.03 13.95 -19.67
C ARG A 238 2.93 13.95 -20.90
N GLU A 239 2.42 14.28 -22.09
CA GLU A 239 3.23 14.42 -23.30
C GLU A 239 4.23 15.59 -23.21
N ASP A 240 3.84 16.68 -22.52
CA ASP A 240 4.75 17.80 -22.25
C ASP A 240 5.89 17.43 -21.29
N ASP A 241 5.63 16.57 -20.29
CA ASP A 241 6.67 15.98 -19.44
C ASP A 241 7.49 14.90 -20.16
N GLY A 242 6.88 14.19 -21.11
CA GLY A 242 7.50 13.13 -21.90
C GLY A 242 8.51 13.62 -22.93
N ARG A 243 8.34 14.83 -23.48
CA ARG A 243 9.33 15.46 -24.37
C ARG A 243 10.66 15.78 -23.69
N ALA A 244 10.67 15.97 -22.36
CA ALA A 244 11.92 16.13 -21.61
C ALA A 244 12.63 14.79 -21.33
N ALA A 245 11.96 13.63 -21.45
CA ALA A 245 12.51 12.31 -21.13
C ALA A 245 12.87 11.44 -22.36
N SER A 246 12.54 11.88 -23.58
CA SER A 246 12.73 11.14 -24.84
C SER A 246 14.16 11.14 -25.40
N ALA A 247 15.20 11.10 -24.56
CA ALA A 247 16.60 11.00 -25.00
C ALA A 247 17.32 9.69 -24.60
N ALA A 248 16.67 8.76 -23.91
CA ALA A 248 17.30 7.47 -23.61
C ALA A 248 16.27 6.34 -23.45
N ALA A 249 16.03 5.59 -24.52
CA ALA A 249 15.34 4.30 -24.43
C ALA A 249 16.24 3.27 -23.71
N PRO A 250 15.84 2.69 -22.57
CA PRO A 250 16.58 1.60 -21.97
C PRO A 250 16.33 0.29 -22.74
N ALA A 251 17.41 -0.44 -23.00
CA ALA A 251 17.39 -1.75 -23.64
C ALA A 251 16.49 -2.76 -22.89
N PRO A 252 15.83 -3.69 -23.60
CA PRO A 252 14.96 -4.68 -22.99
C PRO A 252 15.73 -5.64 -22.07
N CYS A 253 15.17 -5.85 -20.87
CA CYS A 253 15.70 -6.78 -19.88
C CYS A 253 15.45 -8.24 -20.33
N PRO A 254 16.47 -9.11 -20.42
CA PRO A 254 16.35 -10.46 -20.99
C PRO A 254 15.65 -11.50 -20.10
N ALA A 255 15.06 -11.10 -18.96
CA ALA A 255 14.55 -12.05 -17.95
C ALA A 255 13.03 -12.29 -17.97
N CYS A 256 12.31 -11.92 -19.04
CA CYS A 256 10.84 -11.99 -19.07
C CYS A 256 10.23 -12.70 -20.29
N SER A 257 10.98 -13.57 -20.98
CA SER A 257 10.49 -14.31 -22.16
C SER A 257 10.07 -15.76 -21.92
N GLU A 258 10.09 -16.29 -20.69
CA GLU A 258 9.71 -17.69 -20.46
C GLU A 258 8.67 -17.82 -19.35
N ARG A 259 7.41 -17.91 -19.79
CA ARG A 259 6.30 -18.71 -19.24
C ARG A 259 5.04 -18.36 -20.03
N ALA A 260 5.00 -18.88 -21.26
CA ALA A 260 3.77 -19.28 -21.92
C ALA A 260 3.51 -20.75 -21.57
#